data_AF-A0A023EB85-F1
#
_entry.id   AF-A0A023EB85-F1
#
_cell.length_a   1.000
_cell.length_b   1.000
_cell.length_c   1.000
_cell.angle_alpha   90.00
_cell.angle_beta   90.00
_cell.angle_gamma   90.00
#
_symmetry.space_group_name_H-M   'P 1'
#
loop_
_entity.id
_entity.type
_entity.pdbx_description
1 polymer ?
#
loop_
_entity_poly.entity_id
_entity_poly.type
_entity_poly.pdbx_seq_one_letter_code
_entity_poly.pdbx_strand_id
1 'polypeptide(L)'
;MSMPQMDAAQQAKLQLMQEMEIEMMSDLYSRMTQACHKKCIPPKYSDAELGKGESVCLDRCVAKYLEIHERIGKKLTAMSAQD
;
A
#
# COMPACT_ATOMS: atom_id res chain seq x y z
N MET A 1 35.82 17.33 -13.09
CA MET A 1 35.21 16.09 -12.57
C MET A 1 34.00 15.78 -13.43
N SER A 2 34.19 14.85 -14.37
CA SER A 2 33.20 14.42 -15.35
C SER A 2 32.16 13.52 -14.68
N MET A 3 30.92 13.99 -14.58
CA MET A 3 29.79 13.09 -14.28
C MET A 3 29.62 12.12 -15.46
N PRO A 4 29.53 10.81 -15.22
CA PRO A 4 29.24 9.86 -16.30
C PRO A 4 27.82 10.13 -16.78
N GLN A 5 27.66 10.28 -18.09
CA GLN A 5 26.35 10.37 -18.74
C GLN A 5 25.57 9.10 -18.39
N MET A 6 24.51 9.23 -17.57
CA MET A 6 23.50 8.19 -17.52
C MET A 6 22.82 8.15 -18.89
N ASP A 7 22.83 6.99 -19.54
CA ASP A 7 22.19 6.79 -20.83
C ASP A 7 20.71 7.20 -20.73
N ALA A 8 20.21 7.99 -21.68
CA ALA A 8 18.82 8.47 -21.67
C ALA A 8 17.80 7.31 -21.53
N ALA A 9 18.14 6.11 -22.02
CA ALA A 9 17.33 4.91 -21.85
C ALA A 9 17.35 4.38 -20.39
N GLN A 10 18.47 4.50 -19.68
CA GLN A 10 18.55 4.18 -18.25
C GLN A 10 17.74 5.16 -17.40
N GLN A 11 17.75 6.45 -17.76
CA GLN A 11 16.98 7.47 -17.06
C GLN A 11 15.47 7.26 -17.26
N ALA A 12 15.02 6.95 -18.48
CA ALA A 12 13.63 6.60 -18.76
C ALA A 12 13.17 5.34 -18.02
N LYS A 13 14.04 4.32 -17.92
CA LYS A 13 13.75 3.09 -17.16
C LYS A 13 13.58 3.35 -15.66
N LEU A 14 14.44 4.19 -15.07
CA LEU A 14 14.32 4.61 -13.66
C LEU A 14 13.03 5.39 -13.41
N GLN A 15 12.65 6.31 -14.30
CA GLN A 15 11.39 7.04 -14.20
C GLN A 15 10.18 6.10 -14.26
N LEU A 16 10.17 5.15 -15.20
CA LEU A 16 9.08 4.19 -15.34
C LEU A 16 8.94 3.27 -14.12
N MET A 17 10.05 2.85 -13.50
CA MET A 17 10.00 2.09 -12.24
C MET A 17 9.44 2.92 -11.08
N GLN A 18 9.81 4.19 -10.98
CA GLN A 18 9.26 5.10 -9.97
C GLN A 18 7.76 5.35 -10.15
N GLU A 19 7.32 5.58 -11.38
CA GLU A 19 5.90 5.74 -11.70
C GLU A 19 5.09 4.49 -11.33
N MET A 20 5.62 3.31 -11.64
CA MET A 20 5.01 2.03 -11.26
C MET A 20 4.95 1.85 -9.75
N GLU A 21 6.00 2.19 -9.01
CA GLU A 21 6.00 2.15 -7.54
C GLU A 21 4.91 3.04 -6.95
N ILE A 22 4.76 4.27 -7.46
CA ILE A 22 3.71 5.20 -7.01
C ILE A 22 2.32 4.64 -7.29
N GLU A 23 2.08 4.09 -8.49
CA GLU A 23 0.79 3.50 -8.84
C GLU A 23 0.42 2.33 -7.92
N MET A 24 1.37 1.43 -7.66
CA MET A 24 1.16 0.30 -6.75
C MET A 24 0.86 0.76 -5.32
N MET A 25 1.59 1.77 -4.81
CA MET A 25 1.34 2.32 -3.48
C MET A 25 -0.04 3.00 -3.39
N SER A 26 -0.48 3.64 -4.46
CA SER A 26 -1.81 4.27 -4.54
C SER A 26 -2.94 3.23 -4.48
N ASP A 27 -2.83 2.14 -5.26
CA ASP A 27 -3.81 1.05 -5.23
C ASP A 27 -3.85 0.38 -3.84
N LEU A 28 -2.69 0.15 -3.24
CA LEU A 28 -2.58 -0.37 -1.87
C LEU A 28 -3.35 0.50 -0.87
N TYR A 29 -3.10 1.82 -0.91
CA TYR A 29 -3.74 2.79 -0.02
C TYR A 29 -5.26 2.83 -0.21
N SER A 30 -5.73 2.82 -1.46
CA SER A 30 -7.16 2.82 -1.78
C SER A 30 -7.86 1.57 -1.25
N ARG A 31 -7.31 0.38 -1.50
CA ARG A 31 -7.87 -0.88 -1.01
C ARG A 31 -7.85 -0.99 0.50
N MET A 32 -6.75 -0.59 1.13
CA MET A 32 -6.62 -0.57 2.58
C MET A 32 -7.65 0.36 3.23
N THR A 33 -7.81 1.56 2.69
CA THR A 33 -8.78 2.55 3.19
C THR A 33 -10.20 2.00 3.11
N GLN A 34 -10.60 1.43 1.97
CA GLN A 34 -11.92 0.83 1.79
C GLN A 34 -12.15 -0.35 2.75
N ALA A 35 -11.14 -1.22 2.92
CA ALA A 35 -11.22 -2.37 3.81
C ALA A 35 -11.37 -1.95 5.28
N CYS A 36 -10.57 -0.97 5.72
CA CYS A 36 -10.61 -0.49 7.11
C CYS A 36 -11.86 0.34 7.40
N HIS A 37 -12.32 1.16 6.46
CA HIS A 37 -13.61 1.84 6.58
C HIS A 37 -14.74 0.82 6.76
N LYS A 38 -14.82 -0.20 5.89
CA LYS A 38 -15.86 -1.24 5.98
C LYS A 38 -15.80 -2.05 7.28
N LYS A 39 -14.61 -2.24 7.88
CA LYS A 39 -14.43 -3.04 9.10
C LYS A 39 -14.65 -2.26 10.38
N CYS A 40 -14.29 -0.97 10.40
CA CYS A 40 -14.22 -0.18 11.62
C CYS A 40 -15.27 0.91 11.72
N ILE A 41 -15.90 1.32 10.61
CA ILE A 41 -16.91 2.38 10.59
C ILE A 41 -18.28 1.75 10.34
N PRO A 42 -19.21 1.82 11.30
CA PRO A 42 -20.56 1.29 11.12
C PRO A 42 -21.32 2.13 10.07
N PRO A 43 -22.24 1.50 9.30
CA PRO A 43 -22.98 2.20 8.25
C PRO A 43 -23.98 3.23 8.80
N LYS A 44 -24.31 3.17 10.10
CA LYS A 44 -25.14 4.15 10.80
C LYS A 44 -24.24 5.12 11.54
N TYR A 45 -24.09 6.31 10.99
CA TYR A 45 -23.33 7.39 11.58
C TYR A 45 -24.16 8.08 12.66
N SER A 46 -23.63 8.10 13.89
CA SER A 46 -24.26 8.78 15.01
C SER A 46 -23.72 10.21 15.16
N ASP A 47 -22.44 10.39 14.84
CA ASP A 47 -21.69 11.63 14.91
C ASP A 47 -20.75 11.74 13.69
N ALA A 48 -20.24 12.95 13.42
CA ALA A 48 -19.30 13.20 12.33
C ALA A 48 -17.83 12.94 12.71
N GLU A 49 -17.54 12.87 14.02
CA GLU A 49 -16.20 12.59 14.54
C GLU A 49 -16.00 11.10 14.79
N LEU A 50 -14.75 10.64 14.68
CA LEU A 50 -14.41 9.27 15.02
C LEU A 50 -14.48 9.07 16.53
N GLY A 51 -15.29 8.11 16.96
CA GLY A 51 -15.28 7.66 18.33
C GLY A 51 -13.95 6.99 18.68
N LYS A 52 -13.57 7.01 19.96
CA LYS A 52 -12.33 6.38 20.45
C LYS A 52 -12.18 4.92 20.00
N GLY A 53 -13.29 4.17 19.97
CA GLY A 53 -13.30 2.78 19.50
C GLY A 53 -13.00 2.64 18.00
N GLU A 54 -13.52 3.55 17.18
CA GLU A 54 -13.29 3.59 15.74
C GLU A 54 -11.84 3.96 15.45
N SER A 55 -11.28 4.97 16.13
CA SER A 55 -9.86 5.34 16.00
C SER A 55 -8.93 4.16 16.32
N VAL A 56 -9.13 3.50 17.47
CA VAL A 56 -8.32 2.34 17.86
C VAL A 56 -8.52 1.16 16.89
N CYS A 57 -9.72 0.99 16.34
CA CYS A 57 -9.99 -0.04 15.32
C CYS A 57 -9.21 0.26 14.04
N LEU A 58 -9.22 1.51 13.55
CA LEU A 58 -8.50 1.93 12.34
C LEU A 58 -7.00 1.68 12.48
N ASP A 59 -6.39 2.07 13.60
CA ASP A 59 -4.97 1.82 13.89
C ASP A 59 -4.63 0.31 13.80
N ARG A 60 -5.44 -0.52 14.46
CA ARG A 60 -5.30 -1.98 14.43
C ARG A 60 -5.54 -2.56 13.04
N CYS A 61 -6.47 -1.99 12.28
CA CYS A 61 -6.81 -2.45 10.95
C CYS A 61 -5.65 -2.22 9.98
N VAL A 62 -5.10 -1.00 9.97
CA VAL A 62 -3.94 -0.65 9.13
C VAL A 62 -2.74 -1.55 9.46
N ALA A 63 -2.42 -1.71 10.74
CA ALA A 63 -1.32 -2.58 11.18
C ALA A 63 -1.50 -4.02 10.68
N LYS A 64 -2.69 -4.61 10.87
CA LYS A 64 -3.00 -5.97 10.40
C LYS A 64 -3.01 -6.08 8.88
N TYR A 65 -3.51 -5.07 8.17
CA TYR A 65 -3.58 -5.07 6.72
C TYR A 65 -2.18 -5.14 6.11
N LEU A 66 -1.26 -4.31 6.61
CA LEU A 66 0.13 -4.29 6.15
C LEU A 66 0.87 -5.59 6.51
N GLU A 67 0.67 -6.13 7.71
CA GLU A 67 1.25 -7.42 8.13
C GLU A 67 0.81 -8.57 7.19
N ILE A 68 -0.49 -8.63 6.87
CA ILE A 68 -1.02 -9.65 5.96
C ILE A 68 -0.55 -9.41 4.53
N HIS A 69 -0.53 -8.15 4.07
CA HIS A 69 -0.02 -7.78 2.74
C HIS A 69 1.42 -8.25 2.55
N GLU A 70 2.31 -8.01 3.52
CA GLU A 70 3.70 -8.45 3.48
C GLU A 70 3.81 -9.99 3.44
N ARG A 71 3.04 -10.69 4.28
CA ARG A 71 3.04 -12.17 4.30
C ARG A 71 2.58 -12.77 2.97
N ILE A 72 1.53 -12.21 2.39
CA ILE A 72 1.03 -12.62 1.07
C ILE A 72 2.09 -12.35 0.00
N GLY A 73 2.73 -11.17 0.02
CA GLY A 73 3.82 -10.83 -0.89
C GLY A 73 4.97 -11.84 -0.84
N LYS A 74 5.46 -12.16 0.37
CA LYS A 74 6.51 -13.17 0.59
C LYS A 74 6.10 -14.54 0.03
N LYS A 75 4.85 -14.96 0.25
CA LYS A 75 4.35 -16.24 -0.25
C LYS A 75 4.23 -16.26 -1.77
N LEU A 76 3.76 -15.16 -2.37
CA LEU A 76 3.65 -15.02 -3.82
C LEU A 76 5.03 -15.11 -4.49
N THR A 77 6.03 -14.38 -3.97
CA THR A 77 7.41 -14.45 -4.49
C THR A 77 8.00 -15.86 -4.36
N ALA A 78 7.74 -16.55 -3.24
CA ALA A 78 8.20 -17.92 -3.03
C ALA A 78 7.55 -18.90 -4.02
N MET A 79 6.29 -18.68 -4.40
CA MET A 79 5.59 -19.50 -5.40
C MET A 79 6.11 -19.22 -6.82
N SER A 80 6.30 -17.95 -7.19
CA SER A 80 6.82 -17.58 -8.52
C SER A 80 8.27 -18.00 -8.78
N ALA A 81 9.03 -18.32 -7.74
CA ALA A 81 10.39 -18.83 -7.86
C ALA A 81 10.48 -20.37 -7.96
N GLN A 82 9.34 -21.07 -7.82
CA GLN A 82 9.26 -22.53 -7.92
C GLN A 82 8.79 -23.01 -9.30
N ASP A 83 8.33 -22.08 -10.16
CA ASP A 83 8.18 -22.26 -11.61
C ASP A 83 9.48 -21.86 -12.34
#